data_AF-A0A5J5K868-F1
#
_entry.id   AF-A0A5J5K868-F1
#
_cell.length_a   1.000
_cell.length_b   1.000
_cell.length_c   1.000
_cell.angle_alpha   90.00
_cell.angle_beta   90.00
_cell.angle_gamma   90.00
#
_symmetry.space_group_name_H-M   'P 1'
#
loop_
_entity.id
_entity.type
_entity.pdbx_description
1 polymer ?
#
loop_
_entity_poly.entity_id
_entity_poly.type
_entity_poly.pdbx_seq_one_letter_code
_entity_poly.pdbx_strand_id
1 'polypeptide(L)'
;MWGSYLNRADLTAISAQDPTFTAQADTVRRLLRHLSMALDDEGITGEQQDRILRGVVYGTPDPIGAERRVRDHQRQVEAVRQEPAALRLAAAQAQTLRRDPPGR
;
A
#
# COMPACT_ATOMS: atom_id res chain seq x y z
N MET A 1 4.79 -11.35 -14.97
CA MET A 1 5.55 -10.65 -13.90
C MET A 1 4.80 -9.47 -13.27
N TRP A 2 3.95 -8.73 -13.99
CA TRP A 2 3.16 -7.60 -13.47
C TRP A 2 2.17 -7.93 -12.33
N GLY A 3 1.53 -9.10 -12.41
CA GLY A 3 0.58 -9.55 -11.39
C GLY A 3 1.20 -9.73 -10.00
N SER A 4 2.51 -9.98 -9.91
CA SER A 4 3.20 -10.18 -8.63
C SER A 4 3.37 -8.89 -7.83
N TYR A 5 3.58 -7.73 -8.48
CA TYR A 5 3.71 -6.46 -7.77
C TYR A 5 2.36 -5.95 -7.25
N LEU A 6 1.32 -6.09 -8.05
CA LEU A 6 -0.05 -5.74 -7.68
C LEU A 6 -0.65 -6.70 -6.64
N ASN A 7 -0.30 -7.99 -6.66
CA ASN A 7 -0.71 -8.95 -5.63
C ASN A 7 0.13 -8.83 -4.33
N ARG A 8 1.43 -8.50 -4.40
CA ARG A 8 2.27 -8.35 -3.19
C ARG A 8 2.02 -7.06 -2.42
N ALA A 9 1.49 -6.03 -3.07
CA ALA A 9 1.03 -4.81 -2.40
C ALA A 9 -0.22 -5.04 -1.51
N ASP A 10 -0.70 -6.28 -1.41
CA ASP A 10 -1.79 -6.72 -0.54
C ASP A 10 -3.02 -5.82 -0.56
N LEU A 11 -3.40 -5.38 -1.76
CA LEU A 11 -4.68 -4.73 -2.00
C LEU A 11 -5.86 -5.69 -1.75
N THR A 12 -5.60 -6.99 -1.65
CA THR A 12 -6.57 -8.07 -1.35
C THR A 12 -6.96 -8.11 0.13
N ALA A 13 -6.03 -7.84 1.04
CA ALA A 13 -6.28 -7.87 2.48
C ALA A 13 -7.26 -6.79 2.96
N ILE A 14 -7.27 -5.63 2.32
CA ILE A 14 -8.06 -4.46 2.76
C ILE A 14 -9.35 -4.32 1.92
N SER A 15 -9.39 -4.84 0.69
CA SER A 15 -10.59 -4.83 -0.17
C SER A 15 -11.75 -5.69 0.35
N ALA A 16 -11.48 -6.68 1.20
CA ALA A 16 -12.53 -7.52 1.78
C ALA A 16 -13.35 -6.82 2.88
N GLN A 17 -12.90 -5.66 3.40
CA GLN A 17 -13.52 -5.00 4.56
C GLN A 17 -14.10 -3.61 4.25
N ASP A 18 -13.77 -2.99 3.12
CA ASP A 18 -14.28 -1.65 2.77
C ASP A 18 -14.47 -1.50 1.23
N PRO A 19 -15.71 -1.27 0.74
CA PRO A 19 -15.98 -1.06 -0.68
C PRO A 19 -15.27 0.17 -1.26
N THR A 20 -14.96 1.17 -0.43
CA THR A 20 -14.18 2.36 -0.82
C THR A 20 -12.73 1.99 -1.14
N PHE A 21 -12.17 1.07 -0.37
CA PHE A 21 -10.82 0.56 -0.59
C PHE A 21 -10.72 -0.24 -1.89
N THR A 22 -11.75 -1.03 -2.21
CA THR A 22 -11.82 -1.78 -3.47
C THR A 22 -11.82 -0.86 -4.69
N ALA A 23 -12.58 0.25 -4.64
CA ALA A 23 -12.60 1.25 -5.71
C ALA A 23 -11.24 1.97 -5.87
N GLN A 24 -10.55 2.26 -4.76
CA GLN A 24 -9.21 2.85 -4.77
C GLN A 24 -8.18 1.86 -5.35
N ALA A 25 -8.23 0.59 -4.97
CA ALA A 25 -7.35 -0.46 -5.48
C ALA A 25 -7.49 -0.62 -7.01
N ASP A 26 -8.73 -0.59 -7.53
CA ASP A 26 -8.98 -0.66 -8.95
C ASP A 26 -8.51 0.59 -9.71
N THR A 27 -8.61 1.77 -9.08
CA THR A 27 -8.06 3.01 -9.62
C THR A 27 -6.54 2.93 -9.73
N VAL A 28 -5.86 2.46 -8.68
CA VAL A 28 -4.40 2.26 -8.68
C VAL A 28 -3.98 1.24 -9.75
N ARG A 29 -4.70 0.13 -9.90
CA ARG A 29 -4.45 -0.86 -10.94
C ARG A 29 -4.60 -0.29 -12.35
N ARG A 30 -5.59 0.57 -12.59
CA ARG A 30 -5.77 1.26 -13.89
C ARG A 30 -4.61 2.22 -14.15
N LEU A 31 -4.25 3.05 -13.17
CA LEU A 31 -3.12 3.98 -13.29
C LEU A 31 -1.81 3.27 -13.61
N LEU A 32 -1.51 2.16 -12.92
CA LEU A 32 -0.30 1.38 -13.18
C LEU A 32 -0.31 0.72 -14.57
N ARG A 33 -1.48 0.33 -15.07
CA ARG A 33 -1.63 -0.18 -16.44
C ARG A 33 -1.39 0.92 -17.48
N HIS A 34 -1.96 2.11 -17.30
CA HIS A 34 -1.73 3.24 -18.19
C HIS A 34 -0.26 3.67 -18.19
N LEU A 35 0.38 3.69 -17.02
CA LEU A 35 1.81 3.95 -16.90
C LEU A 35 2.63 2.92 -17.69
N SER A 36 2.32 1.63 -17.58
CA SER A 36 2.98 0.58 -18.37
C SER A 36 2.86 0.82 -19.87
N MET A 37 1.65 1.12 -20.35
CA MET A 37 1.42 1.38 -21.78
C MET A 37 2.23 2.59 -22.27
N ALA A 38 2.26 3.68 -21.49
CA ALA A 38 3.05 4.85 -21.83
C ALA A 38 4.56 4.54 -21.86
N LEU A 39 5.05 3.69 -20.95
CA LEU A 39 6.46 3.27 -20.96
C LEU A 39 6.80 2.37 -22.14
N ASP A 40 5.87 1.52 -22.57
CA ASP A 40 6.00 0.71 -23.79
C ASP A 40 6.05 1.59 -25.05
N ASP A 41 5.16 2.59 -25.13
CA ASP A 41 5.09 3.54 -26.27
C ASP A 41 6.38 4.37 -26.40
N GLU A 42 7.01 4.72 -25.28
CA GLU A 42 8.30 5.42 -25.22
C GLU A 42 9.51 4.49 -25.47
N GLY A 43 9.28 3.20 -25.71
CA GLY A 43 10.34 2.22 -25.98
C GLY A 43 11.23 1.90 -24.76
N ILE A 44 10.73 2.14 -23.55
CA ILE A 44 11.46 1.84 -22.31
C ILE A 44 11.54 0.33 -22.13
N THR A 45 12.74 -0.18 -21.85
CA THR A 45 12.97 -1.62 -21.71
C THR A 45 12.36 -2.20 -20.44
N GLY A 46 12.01 -3.50 -20.44
CA GLY A 46 11.35 -4.15 -19.30
C GLY A 46 12.09 -3.99 -17.95
N GLU A 47 13.43 -3.98 -17.95
CA GLU A 47 14.21 -3.75 -16.73
C GLU A 47 14.10 -2.31 -16.19
N GLN A 48 14.07 -1.33 -17.11
CA GLN A 48 13.87 0.07 -16.77
C GLN A 48 12.43 0.33 -16.28
N GLN A 49 11.44 -0.30 -16.92
CA GLN A 49 10.05 -0.25 -16.46
C GLN A 49 9.93 -0.80 -15.03
N ASP A 50 10.52 -1.96 -14.77
CA ASP A 50 10.57 -2.58 -13.44
C ASP A 50 11.18 -1.64 -12.40
N ARG A 51 12.25 -0.93 -12.75
CA ARG A 51 12.89 0.07 -11.89
C ARG A 51 11.97 1.25 -11.60
N ILE A 52 11.30 1.80 -12.60
CA ILE A 52 10.36 2.92 -12.47
C ILE A 52 9.19 2.51 -11.57
N LEU A 53 8.61 1.34 -11.81
CA LEU A 53 7.46 0.84 -11.06
C LEU A 53 7.80 0.56 -9.60
N ARG A 54 8.97 0.00 -9.31
CA ARG A 54 9.42 -0.13 -7.92
C ARG A 54 9.52 1.24 -7.25
N GLY A 55 10.04 2.24 -7.96
CA GLY A 55 10.06 3.64 -7.52
C GLY A 55 8.67 4.17 -7.19
N VAL A 56 7.69 3.96 -8.08
CA VAL A 56 6.32 4.45 -7.92
C VAL A 56 5.57 3.71 -6.80
N VAL A 57 5.66 2.37 -6.77
CA VAL A 57 4.84 1.53 -5.88
C VAL A 57 5.45 1.43 -4.48
N TYR A 58 6.78 1.33 -4.37
CA TYR A 58 7.47 1.11 -3.09
C TYR A 58 8.33 2.30 -2.64
N GLY A 59 8.42 3.36 -3.44
CA GLY A 59 9.23 4.53 -3.13
C GLY A 59 10.74 4.28 -3.23
N THR A 60 11.16 3.24 -3.96
CA THR A 60 12.58 2.95 -4.23
C THR A 60 12.76 2.17 -5.53
N PRO A 61 13.71 2.55 -6.41
CA PRO A 61 14.02 1.80 -7.63
C PRO A 61 14.78 0.49 -7.37
N ASP A 62 15.44 0.38 -6.21
CA ASP A 62 16.25 -0.76 -5.80
C ASP A 62 15.38 -1.98 -5.43
N PRO A 63 15.61 -3.17 -6.02
CA PRO A 63 14.82 -4.37 -5.73
C PRO A 63 14.90 -4.81 -4.26
N ILE A 64 16.08 -4.76 -3.63
CA ILE A 64 16.24 -5.21 -2.24
C ILE A 64 15.49 -4.28 -1.28
N GLY A 65 15.62 -2.97 -1.47
CA GLY A 65 14.88 -1.96 -0.73
C GLY A 65 13.37 -2.08 -0.92
N ALA A 66 12.91 -2.39 -2.13
CA ALA A 66 11.49 -2.60 -2.42
C ALA A 66 10.96 -3.82 -1.66
N GLU A 67 11.66 -4.96 -1.70
CA GLU A 67 11.27 -6.15 -0.94
C GLU A 67 11.26 -5.91 0.57
N ARG A 68 12.24 -5.18 1.09
CA ARG A 68 12.28 -4.83 2.51
C ARG A 68 11.05 -4.02 2.90
N ARG A 69 10.67 -3.02 2.11
CA ARG A 69 9.47 -2.20 2.37
C ARG A 69 8.18 -3.01 2.28
N VAL A 70 8.08 -3.95 1.35
CA VAL A 70 6.96 -4.91 1.28
C VAL A 70 6.87 -5.72 2.57
N ARG A 71 7.99 -6.29 3.04
CA ARG A 71 8.01 -7.08 4.29
C ARG A 71 7.66 -6.23 5.51
N ASP A 72 8.18 -5.01 5.59
CA ASP A 72 7.89 -4.09 6.70
C ASP A 72 6.41 -3.71 6.72
N HIS A 73 5.81 -3.44 5.54
CA HIS A 73 4.38 -3.19 5.42
C HIS A 73 3.53 -4.41 5.82
N GLN A 74 3.88 -5.61 5.34
CA GLN A 74 3.18 -6.85 5.72
C GLN A 74 3.25 -7.10 7.24
N ARG A 75 4.41 -6.86 7.86
CA ARG A 75 4.56 -6.93 9.32
C ARG A 75 3.69 -5.92 10.05
N GLN A 76 3.58 -4.69 9.53
CA GLN A 76 2.69 -3.67 10.11
C GLN A 76 1.21 -4.08 10.01
N VAL A 77 0.78 -4.57 8.85
CA VAL A 77 -0.59 -5.07 8.64
C VAL A 77 -0.90 -6.23 9.58
N GLU A 78 0.03 -7.18 9.72
CA GLU A 78 -0.14 -8.32 10.61
C GLU A 78 -0.15 -7.91 12.10
N ALA A 79 0.73 -6.99 12.51
CA ALA A 79 0.72 -6.44 13.87
C ALA A 79 -0.61 -5.76 14.19
N VAL A 80 -1.14 -4.96 13.26
CA VAL A 80 -2.45 -4.33 13.41
C VAL A 80 -3.54 -5.39 13.52
N ARG A 81 -3.50 -6.48 12.76
CA ARG A 81 -4.49 -7.58 12.81
C ARG A 81 -4.47 -8.37 14.12
N GLN A 82 -3.29 -8.57 14.71
CA GLN A 82 -3.13 -9.34 15.95
C GLN A 82 -3.43 -8.53 17.22
N GLU A 83 -3.53 -7.19 17.15
CA GLU A 83 -3.98 -6.40 18.30
C GLU A 83 -5.42 -6.80 18.72
N PRO A 84 -5.66 -7.12 20.00
CA PRO A 84 -7.01 -7.36 20.49
C PRO A 84 -7.89 -6.13 20.21
N ALA A 85 -9.12 -6.35 19.72
CA ALA A 85 -10.05 -5.25 19.40
C ALA A 85 -10.25 -4.26 20.57
N ALA A 86 -10.14 -4.74 21.81
CA ALA A 86 -10.17 -3.94 23.03
C ALA A 86 -8.99 -2.95 23.16
N LEU A 87 -7.77 -3.34 22.74
CA LEU A 87 -6.60 -2.46 22.75
C LEU A 87 -6.69 -1.39 21.66
N ARG A 88 -7.24 -1.72 20.49
CA ARG A 88 -7.50 -0.73 19.42
C ARG A 88 -8.53 0.32 19.84
N LEU A 89 -9.62 -0.10 20.48
CA LEU A 89 -10.65 0.82 21.01
C LEU A 89 -10.08 1.71 22.12
N ALA A 90 -9.30 1.14 23.05
CA ALA A 90 -8.67 1.91 24.12
C ALA A 90 -7.64 2.93 23.57
N ALA A 91 -6.83 2.55 22.57
CA ALA A 91 -5.88 3.44 21.93
C ALA A 91 -6.57 4.57 21.14
N ALA A 92 -7.66 4.25 20.43
CA ALA A 92 -8.46 5.24 19.71
C ALA A 92 -9.15 6.22 20.67
N GLN A 93 -9.73 5.73 21.77
CA GLN A 93 -10.33 6.57 22.81
C GLN A 93 -9.28 7.46 23.50
N ALA A 94 -8.09 6.92 23.80
CA ALA A 94 -7.00 7.69 24.39
C ALA A 94 -6.46 8.80 23.46
N GLN A 95 -6.47 8.58 22.14
CA GLN A 95 -6.11 9.61 21.15
C GLN A 95 -7.18 10.69 21.01
N THR A 96 -8.46 10.32 21.17
CA THR A 96 -9.59 11.26 21.13
C THR A 96 -9.59 12.18 22.35
N LEU A 97 -9.36 11.63 23.54
CA LEU A 97 -9.21 12.37 24.81
C LEU A 97 -8.00 13.33 24.84
N ARG A 98 -6.97 13.09 24.02
CA ARG A 98 -5.84 14.02 23.88
C ARG A 98 -6.10 15.18 22.92
N ARG A 99 -7.15 15.10 22.08
CA ARG A 99 -7.48 16.14 21.10
C ARG A 99 -8.48 17.17 21.59
N ASP A 100 -9.27 16.86 22.61
CA ASP A 100 -10.09 17.83 23.32
C ASP A 100 -9.42 18.26 24.62
N PRO A 101 -8.73 19.41 24.67
CA PRO A 101 -8.50 20.04 25.96
C PRO A 101 -9.88 20.42 26.54
N PRO A 102 -10.16 20.15 27.83
CA PRO A 102 -11.38 20.65 28.44
C PRO A 102 -11.43 22.16 28.27
N GLY A 103 -12.53 22.64 27.70
CA GLY A 103 -12.77 24.06 27.44
C GLY A 103 -12.45 24.91 28.67
N ARG A 104 -11.72 26.01 28.41
CA ARG A 104 -11.69 27.18 29.29
C ARG A 104 -12.93 28.01 29.06
#